data_AF-A0A2N6NHK3-F1
#
_entry.id   AF-A0A2N6NHK3-F1
#
_cell.length_a   1.000
_cell.length_b   1.000
_cell.length_c   1.000
_cell.angle_alpha   90.00
_cell.angle_beta   90.00
_cell.angle_gamma   90.00
#
_symmetry.space_group_name_H-M   'P 1'
#
loop_
_entity.id
_entity.type
_entity.pdbx_description
1 polymer ?
#
loop_
_entity_poly.entity_id
_entity_poly.type
_entity_poly.pdbx_seq_one_letter_code
_entity_poly.pdbx_strand_id
1 'polypeptide(L)' 'MPPTLSPPSKVTVAVTQAEPVWLNLEATVDKTCKIISEAAKNGAQLVAFPEVWIPGYPAWIWCALVM' A
#
# COMPACT_ATOMS: atom_id res chain seq x y z
N MET A 1 22.76 -16.12 20.61
CA MET A 1 22.10 -16.07 19.29
C MET A 1 20.60 -16.03 19.52
N PRO A 2 19.84 -15.13 18.89
CA PRO A 2 18.39 -15.23 18.91
C PRO A 2 17.98 -16.52 18.16
N PRO A 3 16.96 -17.25 18.62
CA PRO A 3 16.47 -18.43 17.92
C PRO A 3 15.99 -18.02 16.52
N THR A 4 16.49 -18.71 15.50
CA THR A 4 15.97 -18.61 14.13
C THR A 4 14.56 -19.20 14.11
N LEU A 5 13.54 -18.34 14.18
CA LEU A 5 12.16 -18.73 13.94
C LEU A 5 12.05 -19.28 12.52
N SER A 6 11.64 -20.53 12.38
CA SER A 6 11.21 -21.07 11.09
C SER A 6 10.06 -20.20 10.56
N PRO A 7 10.06 -19.85 9.27
CA PRO A 7 8.98 -19.05 8.71
C PRO A 7 7.64 -19.77 8.92
N PRO A 8 6.55 -19.04 9.22
CA PRO A 8 5.25 -19.65 9.41
C PRO A 8 4.86 -20.43 8.14
N SER A 9 4.23 -21.59 8.32
CA SER A 9 3.86 -22.48 7.21
C SER A 9 2.86 -21.86 6.23
N LYS A 10 2.18 -20.77 6.63
CA LYS A 10 1.28 -19.96 5.80
C LYS A 10 1.38 -18.48 6.19
N VAL A 11 1.41 -17.61 5.18
CA VAL A 11 1.38 -16.15 5.34
C VAL A 11 0.12 -15.62 4.66
N THR A 12 -0.70 -14.87 5.40
CA THR A 12 -1.85 -14.14 4.84
C THR A 12 -1.38 -12.79 4.37
N VAL A 13 -1.66 -12.45 3.11
CA VAL A 13 -1.25 -11.19 2.48
C VAL A 13 -2.48 -10.42 2.00
N ALA A 14 -2.41 -9.10 2.05
CA ALA A 14 -3.40 -8.19 1.50
C ALA A 14 -2.81 -7.39 0.33
N VAL A 15 -3.64 -7.11 -0.66
CA VAL A 15 -3.29 -6.24 -1.80
C VAL A 15 -4.33 -5.14 -1.87
N THR A 16 -3.89 -3.90 -1.97
CA THR A 16 -4.81 -2.76 -1.93
C THR A 16 -5.19 -2.31 -3.33
N GLN A 17 -6.48 -2.35 -3.64
CA GLN A 17 -7.07 -1.69 -4.80
C GLN A 17 -7.89 -0.49 -4.30
N ALA A 18 -7.22 0.65 -4.19
CA ALA A 18 -7.83 1.92 -3.78
C ALA A 18 -7.21 3.05 -4.59
N GLU A 19 -7.84 4.23 -4.56
CA GLU A 19 -7.25 5.48 -5.05
C GLU A 19 -6.58 6.26 -3.91
N PRO A 20 -5.48 6.98 -4.15
CA PRO A 20 -4.89 7.85 -3.14
C PRO A 20 -5.79 9.07 -2.91
N VAL A 21 -5.47 9.91 -1.93
CA VAL A 21 -6.06 11.25 -1.89
C VAL A 21 -5.21 12.13 -2.80
N TRP A 22 -5.67 12.28 -4.04
CA TRP A 22 -4.90 12.90 -5.12
C TRP A 22 -4.21 14.20 -4.70
N LEU A 23 -2.88 14.21 -4.84
CA LEU A 23 -2.01 15.35 -4.56
C LEU A 23 -2.08 15.88 -3.13
N ASN A 24 -2.61 15.10 -2.19
CA ASN A 24 -2.63 15.41 -0.77
C ASN A 24 -1.82 14.36 0.01
N LEU A 25 -0.62 14.76 0.44
CA LEU A 25 0.31 13.92 1.17
C LEU A 25 -0.28 13.43 2.50
N GLU A 26 -0.70 14.36 3.36
CA GLU A 26 -1.17 14.03 4.71
C GLU A 26 -2.41 13.14 4.66
N ALA A 27 -3.39 13.49 3.83
CA ALA A 27 -4.62 12.70 3.72
C ALA A 27 -4.37 11.30 3.12
N THR A 28 -3.39 11.17 2.20
CA THR A 28 -3.02 9.85 1.67
C THR A 28 -2.27 9.02 2.71
N VAL A 29 -1.41 9.63 3.53
CA VAL A 29 -0.76 8.94 4.67
C VAL A 29 -1.82 8.44 5.65
N ASP A 30 -2.77 9.29 6.04
CA ASP A 30 -3.86 8.90 6.95
C ASP A 30 -4.70 7.75 6.38
N LYS A 31 -5.02 7.80 5.08
CA LYS A 31 -5.74 6.71 4.39
C LYS A 31 -4.92 5.42 4.39
N THR A 32 -3.61 5.51 4.16
CA THR A 32 -2.68 4.37 4.17
C THR A 32 -2.66 3.70 5.53
N CYS A 33 -2.55 4.46 6.62
CA CYS A 33 -2.59 3.93 7.99
C CYS A 33 -3.92 3.22 8.31
N LYS A 34 -5.05 3.76 7.83
CA LYS A 34 -6.38 3.12 7.99
C LYS A 34 -6.43 1.78 7.28
N ILE A 35 -5.94 1.71 6.03
CA ILE A 35 -5.91 0.47 5.24
C ILE A 35 -4.98 -0.58 5.87
N ILE A 36 -3.80 -0.18 6.36
CA ILE A 36 -2.89 -1.09 7.09
C ILE A 36 -3.60 -1.67 8.33
N SER A 37 -4.29 -0.82 9.08
CA SER A 37 -5.04 -1.23 10.28
C SER A 37 -6.17 -2.21 9.95
N GLU A 38 -6.87 -1.99 8.84
CA GLU A 38 -7.91 -2.90 8.35
C GLU A 38 -7.33 -4.25 7.90
N ALA A 39 -6.24 -4.24 7.13
CA ALA A 39 -5.55 -5.45 6.69
C ALA A 39 -5.08 -6.28 7.91
N ALA A 40 -4.51 -5.63 8.92
CA ALA A 40 -4.11 -6.28 10.16
C ALA A 40 -5.30 -6.90 10.92
N LYS A 41 -6.44 -6.20 11.00
CA LYS A 41 -7.68 -6.75 11.61
C LYS A 41 -8.20 -7.98 10.87
N ASN A 42 -7.97 -8.05 9.55
CA ASN A 42 -8.32 -9.19 8.71
C ASN A 42 -7.24 -10.30 8.73
N GLY A 43 -6.22 -10.19 9.58
CA GLY A 43 -5.18 -11.21 9.76
C GLY A 43 -4.06 -11.19 8.73
N ALA A 44 -3.96 -10.13 7.91
CA ALA A 44 -2.84 -9.98 6.99
C ALA A 44 -1.54 -9.67 7.75
N GLN A 45 -0.47 -10.36 7.37
CA GLN A 45 0.90 -10.14 7.88
C GLN A 45 1.72 -9.25 6.95
N LEU A 46 1.25 -9.06 5.72
CA LEU A 46 1.83 -8.17 4.71
C LEU A 46 0.69 -7.49 3.95
N VAL A 47 0.86 -6.21 3.65
CA VAL A 47 -0.04 -5.45 2.79
C VAL A 47 0.78 -4.71 1.73
N ALA A 48 0.39 -4.85 0.46
CA ALA A 48 1.06 -4.23 -0.68
C ALA A 48 0.23 -3.08 -1.25
N PHE A 49 0.90 -1.98 -1.57
CA PHE A 49 0.32 -0.78 -2.19
C PHE A 49 0.79 -0.61 -3.63
N PRO A 50 0.03 0.10 -4.48
CA PRO A 50 0.46 0.48 -5.82
C PRO A 50 1.76 1.28 -5.82
N GLU A 51 2.47 1.24 -6.95
CA GLU A 51 3.66 2.06 -7.17
C GLU A 51 3.31 3.56 -7.04
N VAL A 52 4.19 4.33 -6.37
CA VAL A 52 4.03 5.78 -6.15
C VAL A 52 2.67 6.14 -5.53
N TRP A 53 2.17 5.29 -4.62
CA TRP A 53 0.88 5.48 -3.95
C TRP A 53 0.74 6.82 -3.21
N ILE A 54 1.80 7.32 -2.59
CA ILE A 54 1.77 8.54 -1.76
C ILE A 54 2.46 9.70 -2.49
N PRO A 55 1.79 10.83 -2.80
CA PRO A 55 0.35 11.12 -2.71
C PRO A 55 -0.45 10.69 -3.96
N GLY A 56 0.16 9.91 -4.84
CA GLY A 56 -0.49 9.34 -6.02
C GLY A 56 0.43 9.35 -7.23
N TYR A 57 0.21 8.37 -8.10
CA TYR A 57 1.04 8.18 -9.29
C TYR A 57 0.82 9.32 -10.30
N PRO A 58 1.89 9.93 -10.85
CA PRO A 58 1.78 11.06 -11.75
C PRO A 58 1.41 10.65 -13.18
N ALA A 59 0.23 10.07 -13.38
CA ALA A 59 -0.19 9.49 -14.66
C ALA A 59 -0.13 10.48 -15.84
N TRP A 60 -0.28 11.78 -15.58
CA TRP A 60 -0.22 12.84 -16.59
C TRP A 60 1.11 12.93 -17.35
N ILE A 61 2.21 12.41 -16.79
CA ILE A 61 3.51 12.40 -17.50
C ILE A 61 3.49 11.53 -18.76
N TRP A 62 2.60 10.53 -18.80
CA TRP A 62 2.45 9.62 -19.93
C TRP A 62 1.42 10.11 -20.94
N CYS A 63 0.51 10.99 -20.52
CA CYS A 63 -0.52 11.57 -21.39
C CYS A 63 -0.01 12.73 -22.27
N ALA A 64 1.22 13.21 -22.06
CA ALA A 64 1.76 14.38 -22.74
C ALA A 64 2.22 14.14 -24.20
N LEU A 65 1.80 13.05 -24.85
CA LEU A 65 2.28 12.67 -26.18
C LEU A 65 1.13 12.37 -27.14
N VAL A 66 0.24 13.33 -27.33
CA VAL A 66 -0.48 13.52 -28.60
C VAL A 66 -0.69 15.03 -28.81
N MET A 67 0.25 15.66 -29.51
CA MET A 67 -0.01 16.84 -30.34
C MET A 67 0.42 16.50 -31.76
#